data_AF-A0A7X7U043-F1
#
_entry.id   AF-A0A7X7U043-F1
#
_cell.length_a   1.000
_cell.length_b   1.000
_cell.length_c   1.000
_cell.angle_alpha   90.00
_cell.angle_beta   90.00
_cell.angle_gamma   90.00
#
_symmetry.space_group_name_H-M   'P 1'
#
loop_
_entity.id
_entity.type
_entity.pdbx_description
1 polymer ?
#
loop_
_entity_poly.entity_id
_entity_poly.type
_entity_poly.pdbx_seq_one_letter_code
_entity_poly.pdbx_strand_id
1 'polypeptide(L)'
;MQCQICNKRTATIHLTEINDGVRSEMHICETCAAEQGVTAQSQMSINELLSHLLASQPSDDEMFGPSEKDQVCPSCGFTLDRLRKEGSLGCPADYKVFEAALVPLIERAHNGKSTHCGKVPTKVPTDTKKFVELSTLRRQLEEAVKAEDYELAARLRDQMKQMQ
;
A
#
# COMPACT_ATOMS: atom_id res chain seq x y z
N MET A 1 36.00 -14.37 10.51
CA MET A 1 35.87 -15.36 9.42
C MET A 1 36.63 -14.87 8.20
N GLN A 2 37.34 -15.74 7.48
CA GLN A 2 38.06 -15.39 6.25
C GLN A 2 37.13 -15.40 5.03
N CYS A 3 37.49 -14.61 4.01
CA CYS A 3 36.81 -14.58 2.72
C CYS A 3 36.89 -15.94 2.04
N GLN A 4 35.73 -16.50 1.68
CA GLN A 4 35.61 -17.83 1.07
C GLN A 4 36.13 -17.89 -0.38
N ILE A 5 36.34 -16.75 -1.05
CA ILE A 5 36.92 -16.68 -2.40
C ILE A 5 38.44 -16.61 -2.36
N CYS A 6 39.01 -15.61 -1.68
CA CYS A 6 40.45 -15.36 -1.74
C CYS A 6 41.26 -15.95 -0.58
N ASN A 7 40.61 -16.31 0.53
CA ASN A 7 41.22 -16.78 1.79
C ASN A 7 42.33 -15.86 2.38
N LYS A 8 42.51 -14.66 1.84
CA LYS A 8 43.57 -13.71 2.23
C LYS A 8 43.06 -12.62 3.17
N ARG A 9 41.79 -12.24 3.03
CA ARG A 9 41.16 -11.12 3.75
C ARG A 9 40.04 -11.62 4.64
N THR A 10 39.70 -10.86 5.67
CA THR A 10 38.49 -11.08 6.47
C THR A 10 37.24 -10.89 5.61
N ALA A 11 36.26 -11.76 5.81
CA ALA A 11 34.95 -11.59 5.20
C ALA A 11 34.21 -10.45 5.90
N THR A 12 33.69 -9.51 5.12
CA THR A 12 32.93 -8.34 5.59
C THR A 12 31.55 -8.25 4.94
N ILE A 13 31.27 -9.06 3.92
CA ILE A 13 30.03 -9.08 3.16
C ILE A 13 29.40 -10.47 3.29
N HIS A 14 28.11 -10.48 3.58
CA HIS A 14 27.24 -11.66 3.57
C HIS A 14 26.43 -11.65 2.27
N LEU A 15 26.73 -12.59 1.37
CA LEU A 15 26.03 -12.76 0.10
C LEU A 15 25.01 -13.89 0.22
N THR A 16 23.78 -13.64 -0.23
CA THR A 16 22.73 -14.66 -0.34
C THR A 16 22.23 -14.69 -1.77
N GLU A 17 22.39 -15.82 -2.46
CA GLU A 17 21.87 -16.03 -3.82
C GLU A 17 20.70 -17.01 -3.79
N ILE A 18 19.67 -16.71 -4.58
CA ILE A 18 18.48 -17.56 -4.74
C ILE A 18 18.34 -17.88 -6.22
N ASN A 19 18.72 -19.09 -6.61
CA ASN A 19 18.58 -19.61 -7.98
C ASN A 19 17.59 -20.79 -7.95
N ASP A 20 16.52 -20.72 -8.74
CA ASP A 20 15.47 -21.75 -8.82
C ASP A 20 14.91 -22.19 -7.45
N GLY A 21 14.78 -21.25 -6.51
CA GLY A 21 14.28 -21.50 -5.16
C GLY A 21 15.30 -22.11 -4.20
N VAL A 22 16.52 -22.41 -4.65
CA VAL A 22 17.62 -22.87 -3.81
C VAL A 22 18.41 -21.67 -3.31
N ARG A 23 18.43 -21.51 -1.98
CA ARG A 23 19.17 -20.45 -1.30
C ARG A 23 20.60 -20.92 -1.00
N SER A 24 21.59 -20.16 -1.43
CA SER A 24 23.01 -20.37 -1.10
C SER A 24 23.57 -19.11 -0.42
N GLU A 25 24.47 -19.31 0.55
CA GLU A 25 25.04 -18.23 1.36
C GLU A 25 26.57 -18.28 1.33
N MET A 26 27.20 -17.12 1.18
CA MET A 26 28.66 -16.99 1.11
C MET A 26 29.15 -15.77 1.90
N HIS A 27 30.31 -15.90 2.54
CA HIS A 27 30.98 -14.81 3.24
C HIS A 27 32.25 -14.39 2.50
N ILE A 28 32.26 -13.17 1.97
CA ILE A 28 33.33 -12.67 1.09
C ILE A 28 33.85 -11.31 1.56
N CYS A 29 35.05 -10.95 1.11
CA CYS A 29 35.61 -9.60 1.35
C CYS A 29 35.13 -8.61 0.27
N GLU A 30 35.16 -7.32 0.58
CA GLU A 30 34.80 -6.21 -0.33
C GLU A 30 35.39 -6.33 -1.74
N THR A 31 36.68 -6.64 -1.85
CA THR A 31 37.36 -6.73 -3.15
C THR A 31 36.78 -7.86 -4.02
N CYS A 32 36.54 -9.02 -3.41
CA CYS A 32 36.00 -10.17 -4.15
C CYS A 32 34.51 -10.00 -4.48
N ALA A 33 33.77 -9.24 -3.66
CA ALA A 33 32.40 -8.86 -3.99
C ALA A 33 32.34 -7.94 -5.22
N ALA A 34 33.19 -6.92 -5.26
CA ALA A 34 33.28 -6.00 -6.39
C ALA A 34 33.67 -6.71 -7.70
N GLU A 35 34.64 -7.65 -7.65
CA GLU A 35 35.04 -8.47 -8.80
C GLU A 35 33.91 -9.37 -9.33
N GLN A 36 33.01 -9.83 -8.45
CA GLN A 36 31.83 -10.62 -8.82
C GLN A 36 30.65 -9.77 -9.31
N GLY A 37 30.82 -8.45 -9.45
CA GLY A 37 29.73 -7.53 -9.79
C GLY A 37 28.70 -7.38 -8.67
N VAL A 38 28.97 -7.97 -7.50
CA VAL A 38 28.20 -7.76 -6.27
C VAL A 38 28.71 -6.46 -5.67
N THR A 39 28.28 -5.34 -6.26
CA THR A 39 28.44 -4.03 -5.64
C THR A 39 27.61 -4.05 -4.37
N ALA A 40 28.28 -4.25 -3.24
CA ALA A 40 27.68 -3.94 -1.96
C ALA A 40 27.20 -2.49 -2.08
N GLN A 41 25.89 -2.29 -1.94
CA GLN A 41 25.26 -0.97 -1.86
C GLN A 41 25.81 -0.12 -0.70
N SER A 42 26.78 -0.65 0.06
CA SER A 42 27.53 0.01 1.12
C SER A 42 28.41 1.17 0.65
N GLN A 43 28.61 1.37 -0.66
CA GLN A 43 29.31 2.55 -1.19
C GLN A 43 28.39 3.60 -1.83
N MET A 44 27.07 3.37 -1.91
CA MET A 44 26.19 4.44 -2.37
C MET A 44 26.16 5.53 -1.32
N SER A 45 26.50 6.76 -1.72
CA SER A 45 26.31 7.91 -0.84
C SER A 45 24.82 8.03 -0.50
N ILE A 46 24.49 8.54 0.69
CA ILE A 46 23.09 8.78 1.09
C ILE A 46 22.35 9.59 0.00
N ASN A 47 23.06 10.51 -0.67
CA ASN A 47 22.51 11.30 -1.76
C ASN A 47 22.14 10.46 -2.99
N GLU A 48 22.92 9.44 -3.31
CA GLU A 48 22.69 8.55 -4.45
C GLU A 48 21.55 7.57 -4.18
N LEU A 49 21.47 7.04 -2.96
CA LEU A 49 20.32 6.26 -2.49
C LEU A 49 19.02 7.07 -2.52
N LEU A 50 19.05 8.31 -2.03
CA LEU A 50 17.90 9.21 -2.07
C LEU A 50 17.53 9.53 -3.52
N SER A 51 18.50 9.78 -4.39
CA SER A 51 18.24 10.09 -5.80
C SER A 51 17.57 8.92 -6.52
N HIS A 52 18.02 7.68 -6.27
CA HIS A 52 17.37 6.48 -6.80
C HIS A 52 15.97 6.24 -6.20
N LEU A 53 15.77 6.54 -4.91
CA LEU A 53 14.45 6.44 -4.28
C LEU A 53 13.46 7.50 -4.81
N LEU A 54 13.94 8.71 -5.10
CA LEU A 54 13.12 9.76 -5.71
C LEU A 54 12.84 9.46 -7.19
N ALA A 55 13.80 8.89 -7.93
CA ALA A 55 13.62 8.52 -9.33
C ALA A 55 12.69 7.31 -9.53
N SER A 56 12.47 6.50 -8.49
CA SER A 56 11.51 5.39 -8.49
C SER A 56 10.10 5.80 -8.05
N GLN A 57 9.86 7.10 -7.79
CA GLN A 57 8.51 7.61 -7.57
C GLN A 57 7.71 7.52 -8.87
N PRO A 58 6.46 7.00 -8.83
CA PRO A 58 5.58 7.03 -10.00
C PRO A 58 5.33 8.49 -10.42
N SER A 59 5.26 8.72 -11.73
CA SER A 59 4.90 10.03 -12.27
C SER A 59 3.47 10.41 -11.87
N ASP A 60 3.14 11.71 -11.88
CA ASP A 60 1.80 12.20 -11.53
C ASP A 60 0.68 11.54 -12.36
N ASP A 61 0.95 11.24 -13.64
CA ASP A 61 0.00 10.54 -14.52
C ASP A 61 -0.22 9.08 -14.09
N GLU A 62 0.82 8.39 -13.61
CA GLU A 62 0.67 7.05 -13.03
C GLU A 62 0.02 7.09 -11.65
N MET A 63 0.19 8.20 -10.93
CA MET A 63 -0.30 8.32 -9.57
C MET A 63 -1.79 8.64 -9.51
N PHE A 64 -2.27 9.56 -10.36
CA PHE A 64 -3.64 10.09 -10.35
C PHE A 64 -4.51 9.63 -11.54
N GLY A 65 -3.96 8.86 -12.49
CA GLY A 65 -4.67 8.43 -13.69
C GLY A 65 -4.77 9.53 -14.76
N PRO A 66 -5.34 9.22 -15.94
CA PRO A 66 -5.45 10.18 -17.05
C PRO A 66 -6.20 11.43 -16.59
N SER A 67 -5.66 12.59 -16.95
CA SER A 67 -6.16 13.91 -16.54
C SER A 67 -7.60 14.14 -17.02
N GLU A 68 -8.57 13.78 -16.19
CA GLU A 68 -9.93 14.30 -16.32
C GLU A 68 -9.87 15.80 -16.01
N LYS A 69 -10.08 16.59 -17.06
CA LYS A 69 -9.96 18.05 -17.09
C LYS A 69 -10.56 18.73 -15.86
N ASP A 70 -9.79 19.65 -15.28
CA ASP A 70 -10.18 20.75 -14.38
C ASP A 70 -11.37 20.47 -13.46
N GLN A 71 -11.33 19.37 -12.72
CA GLN A 71 -12.28 19.19 -11.63
C GLN A 71 -12.02 20.27 -10.58
N VAL A 72 -13.06 21.06 -10.32
CA VAL A 72 -13.06 22.18 -9.36
C VAL A 72 -14.16 21.91 -8.34
N CYS A 73 -13.82 21.99 -7.05
CA CYS A 73 -14.80 21.85 -5.98
C CYS A 73 -15.77 23.04 -6.00
N PRO A 74 -17.09 22.81 -6.08
CA PRO A 74 -18.07 23.89 -6.09
C PRO A 74 -18.18 24.62 -4.74
N SER A 75 -17.71 24.01 -3.64
CA SER A 75 -17.80 24.59 -2.30
C SER A 75 -16.67 25.56 -1.95
N CYS A 76 -15.45 25.32 -2.44
CA CYS A 76 -14.27 26.09 -2.06
C CYS A 76 -13.40 26.52 -3.26
N GLY A 77 -13.71 26.07 -4.48
CA GLY A 77 -12.93 26.36 -5.68
C GLY A 77 -11.59 25.62 -5.76
N PHE A 78 -11.31 24.67 -4.86
CA PHE A 78 -10.09 23.87 -4.90
C PHE A 78 -10.07 23.01 -6.18
N THR A 79 -8.91 22.79 -6.77
CA THR A 79 -8.78 22.05 -8.03
C THR A 79 -8.03 20.74 -7.85
N LEU A 80 -8.26 19.79 -8.74
CA LEU A 80 -7.54 18.52 -8.72
C LEU A 80 -6.02 18.74 -8.88
N ASP A 81 -5.59 19.69 -9.71
CA ASP A 81 -4.17 20.04 -9.85
C ASP A 81 -3.54 20.60 -8.58
N ARG A 82 -4.31 21.34 -7.76
CA ARG A 82 -3.84 21.77 -6.44
C ARG A 82 -3.70 20.59 -5.50
N LEU A 83 -4.65 19.65 -5.50
CA LEU A 83 -4.52 18.41 -4.73
C LEU A 83 -3.25 17.63 -5.12
N ARG A 84 -2.92 17.54 -6.42
CA ARG A 84 -1.70 16.88 -6.88
C ARG A 84 -0.43 17.54 -6.34
N LYS A 85 -0.37 18.88 -6.36
CA LYS A 85 0.81 19.64 -5.93
C LYS A 85 0.95 19.74 -4.41
N GLU A 86 -0.15 19.94 -3.71
CA GLU A 86 -0.16 20.24 -2.27
C GLU A 86 -0.37 18.99 -1.42
N GLY A 87 -0.90 17.90 -2.00
CA GLY A 87 -1.17 16.63 -1.30
C GLY A 87 -2.24 16.73 -0.21
N SER A 88 -2.94 17.85 -0.11
CA SER A 88 -3.98 18.11 0.89
C SER A 88 -5.26 18.62 0.23
N LEU A 89 -6.39 18.41 0.92
CA LEU A 89 -7.72 18.84 0.48
C LEU A 89 -8.06 20.18 1.14
N GLY A 90 -8.82 21.01 0.43
CA GLY A 90 -9.19 22.35 0.89
C GLY A 90 -10.42 22.37 1.80
N CYS A 91 -11.43 21.54 1.53
CA CYS A 91 -12.65 21.45 2.35
C CYS A 91 -13.24 20.03 2.42
N PRO A 92 -14.20 19.75 3.32
CA PRO A 92 -14.80 18.42 3.43
C PRO A 92 -15.52 17.91 2.18
N ALA A 93 -16.02 18.80 1.31
CA ALA A 93 -16.67 18.42 0.05
C ALA A 93 -15.69 17.81 -0.96
N ASP A 94 -14.41 18.17 -0.87
CA ASP A 94 -13.36 17.74 -1.79
C ASP A 94 -13.17 16.22 -1.79
N TYR A 95 -13.41 15.56 -0.65
CA TYR A 95 -13.39 14.09 -0.56
C TYR A 95 -14.38 13.42 -1.51
N LYS A 96 -15.53 14.05 -1.76
CA LYS A 96 -16.55 13.54 -2.68
C LYS A 96 -16.28 13.97 -4.10
N VAL A 97 -15.89 15.24 -4.30
CA VAL A 97 -15.62 15.78 -5.64
C VAL A 97 -14.48 15.03 -6.31
N PHE A 98 -13.40 14.78 -5.58
CA PHE A 98 -12.20 14.13 -6.11
C PHE A 98 -12.12 12.64 -5.77
N GLU A 99 -13.24 12.00 -5.41
CA GLU A 99 -13.28 10.60 -4.96
C GLU A 99 -12.60 9.66 -5.97
N ALA A 100 -12.92 9.80 -7.26
CA ALA A 100 -12.36 8.98 -8.34
C ALA A 100 -10.83 9.08 -8.42
N ALA A 101 -10.25 10.26 -8.14
CA ALA A 101 -8.81 10.46 -8.12
C ALA A 101 -8.18 10.03 -6.79
N LEU A 102 -8.91 10.11 -5.68
CA LEU A 102 -8.44 9.73 -4.34
C LEU A 102 -8.39 8.21 -4.13
N VAL A 103 -9.37 7.47 -4.64
CA VAL A 103 -9.47 6.01 -4.41
C VAL A 103 -8.19 5.26 -4.81
N PRO A 104 -7.63 5.44 -6.03
CA PRO A 104 -6.39 4.75 -6.41
C PRO A 104 -5.19 5.12 -5.52
N LEU A 105 -5.11 6.37 -5.05
CA LEU A 105 -4.05 6.84 -4.16
C LEU A 105 -4.14 6.17 -2.79
N ILE A 106 -5.35 6.13 -2.23
CA ILE A 106 -5.62 5.52 -0.93
C ILE A 106 -5.32 4.02 -1.02
N GLU A 107 -5.78 3.34 -2.06
CA GLU A 107 -5.51 1.92 -2.26
C GLU A 107 -4.02 1.64 -2.36
N ARG A 108 -3.27 2.44 -3.12
CA ARG A 108 -1.81 2.31 -3.22
C ARG A 108 -1.14 2.49 -1.85
N ALA A 109 -1.53 3.51 -1.08
CA ALA A 109 -0.97 3.78 0.24
C ALA A 109 -1.33 2.72 1.30
N HIS A 110 -2.44 2.01 1.12
CA HIS A 110 -3.01 1.08 2.10
C HIS A 110 -3.04 -0.39 1.62
N ASN A 111 -2.09 -0.80 0.77
CA ASN A 111 -1.96 -2.18 0.29
C ASN A 111 -3.24 -2.70 -0.39
N GLY A 112 -3.78 -1.92 -1.32
CA GLY A 112 -4.97 -2.24 -2.12
C GLY A 112 -6.30 -2.05 -1.38
N LYS A 113 -6.32 -1.34 -0.26
CA LYS A 113 -7.54 -1.13 0.54
C LYS A 113 -7.93 0.34 0.55
N SER A 114 -9.14 0.64 0.11
CA SER A 114 -9.74 1.99 0.21
C SER A 114 -10.49 2.21 1.52
N THR A 115 -10.69 1.16 2.33
CA THR A 115 -11.46 1.22 3.57
C THR A 115 -10.67 0.65 4.76
N HIS A 116 -10.69 1.37 5.88
CA HIS A 116 -10.09 0.89 7.11
C HIS A 116 -10.98 -0.17 7.78
N CYS A 117 -10.55 -1.43 7.73
CA CYS A 117 -11.27 -2.54 8.35
C CYS A 117 -10.93 -2.78 9.83
N GLY A 118 -10.13 -1.91 10.47
CA GLY A 118 -9.62 -2.12 11.82
C GLY A 118 -8.34 -2.96 11.90
N LYS A 119 -7.73 -3.02 13.10
CA LYS A 119 -6.66 -3.98 13.42
C LYS A 119 -7.30 -5.33 13.75
N VAL A 120 -7.21 -6.30 12.84
CA VAL A 120 -7.67 -7.66 13.10
C VAL A 120 -6.46 -8.61 13.06
N PRO A 121 -5.84 -8.93 14.21
CA PRO A 121 -4.80 -9.95 14.27
C PRO A 121 -5.33 -11.30 13.75
N THR A 122 -4.49 -12.15 13.18
CA THR A 122 -4.95 -13.45 12.63
C THR A 122 -5.40 -14.44 13.73
N LYS A 123 -5.01 -14.19 14.99
CA LYS A 123 -5.41 -14.95 16.19
C LYS A 123 -6.24 -14.04 17.10
N VAL A 124 -7.57 -14.01 16.95
CA VAL A 124 -8.46 -13.24 17.85
C VAL A 124 -9.55 -14.14 18.44
N PRO A 125 -9.97 -13.93 19.69
CA PRO A 125 -11.21 -14.47 20.23
C PRO A 125 -12.42 -14.18 19.33
N THR A 126 -13.39 -15.09 19.36
CA THR A 126 -14.59 -15.16 18.50
C THR A 126 -15.39 -13.87 18.38
N ASP A 127 -15.31 -12.97 19.36
CA ASP A 127 -16.10 -11.76 19.44
C ASP A 127 -15.70 -10.70 18.41
N THR A 128 -14.44 -10.67 17.97
CA THR A 128 -13.98 -9.68 16.99
C THR A 128 -14.39 -10.04 15.55
N LYS A 129 -14.48 -11.34 15.24
CA LYS A 129 -15.01 -11.80 13.93
C LYS A 129 -16.48 -11.41 13.78
N LYS A 130 -17.27 -11.61 14.84
CA LYS A 130 -18.68 -11.19 14.88
C LYS A 130 -18.84 -9.69 14.64
N PHE A 131 -17.98 -8.86 15.22
CA PHE A 131 -18.05 -7.40 15.03
C PHE A 131 -17.82 -6.99 13.56
N VAL A 132 -16.82 -7.58 12.90
CA VAL A 132 -16.51 -7.28 11.48
C VAL A 132 -17.67 -7.71 10.59
N GLU A 133 -18.19 -8.92 10.79
CA GLU A 133 -19.28 -9.48 10.00
C GLU A 133 -20.60 -8.71 10.21
N LEU A 134 -20.90 -8.27 11.44
CA LEU A 134 -22.02 -7.36 11.72
C LEU A 134 -21.87 -5.99 11.03
N SER A 135 -20.65 -5.47 10.94
CA SER A 135 -20.38 -4.22 10.21
C SER A 135 -20.64 -4.38 8.70
N THR A 136 -20.21 -5.51 8.12
CA THR A 136 -20.46 -5.82 6.71
C THR A 136 -21.95 -5.97 6.42
N LEU A 137 -22.68 -6.72 7.25
CA LEU A 137 -24.13 -6.90 7.10
C LEU A 137 -24.91 -5.59 7.20
N ARG A 138 -24.49 -4.66 8.08
CA ARG A 138 -25.08 -3.31 8.18
C ARG A 138 -24.94 -2.52 6.88
N ARG A 139 -23.75 -2.53 6.28
CA ARG A 139 -23.51 -1.84 5.01
C ARG A 139 -24.39 -2.42 3.89
N GLN A 140 -24.44 -3.74 3.78
CA GLN A 140 -25.27 -4.43 2.78
C GLN A 140 -26.77 -4.14 2.98
N LEU A 141 -27.22 -4.05 4.22
CA LEU A 141 -28.59 -3.70 4.55
C LEU A 141 -28.93 -2.28 4.07
N GLU A 142 -28.06 -1.30 4.33
CA GLU A 142 -28.25 0.07 3.85
C GLU A 142 -28.28 0.16 2.32
N GLU A 143 -27.42 -0.60 1.64
CA GLU A 143 -27.40 -0.70 0.17
C GLU A 143 -28.70 -1.32 -0.37
N ALA A 144 -29.17 -2.43 0.21
CA ALA A 144 -30.41 -3.09 -0.18
C ALA A 144 -31.64 -2.19 0.01
N VAL A 145 -31.70 -1.43 1.12
CA VAL A 145 -32.78 -0.46 1.38
C VAL A 145 -32.74 0.68 0.35
N LYS A 146 -31.56 1.22 0.02
CA LYS A 146 -31.42 2.25 -1.02
C LYS A 146 -31.81 1.75 -2.41
N ALA A 147 -31.61 0.46 -2.68
CA ALA A 147 -31.99 -0.19 -3.93
C ALA A 147 -33.44 -0.68 -3.95
N GLU A 148 -34.21 -0.42 -2.88
CA GLU A 148 -35.60 -0.90 -2.70
C GLU A 148 -35.75 -2.44 -2.73
N ASP A 149 -34.66 -3.19 -2.52
CA ASP A 149 -34.68 -4.64 -2.37
C ASP A 149 -35.02 -5.04 -0.93
N TYR A 150 -36.31 -4.93 -0.60
CA TYR A 150 -36.81 -5.16 0.75
C TYR A 150 -36.72 -6.63 1.19
N GLU A 151 -36.72 -7.58 0.24
CA GLU A 151 -36.55 -9.00 0.55
C GLU A 151 -35.13 -9.29 1.02
N LEU A 152 -34.13 -8.78 0.30
CA LEU A 152 -32.73 -8.89 0.71
C LEU A 152 -32.49 -8.14 2.03
N ALA A 153 -33.06 -6.94 2.18
CA ALA A 153 -32.96 -6.17 3.43
C ALA A 153 -33.54 -6.94 4.62
N ALA A 154 -34.69 -7.60 4.47
CA ALA A 154 -35.27 -8.43 5.51
C ALA A 154 -34.36 -9.60 5.90
N ARG A 155 -33.79 -10.32 4.92
CA ARG A 155 -32.84 -11.42 5.16
C ARG A 155 -31.59 -10.95 5.90
N LEU A 156 -30.98 -9.86 5.46
CA LEU A 156 -29.78 -9.29 6.09
C LEU A 156 -30.04 -8.86 7.53
N ARG A 157 -31.19 -8.22 7.79
CA ARG A 157 -31.63 -7.85 9.15
C ARG A 157 -31.78 -9.08 10.05
N ASP A 158 -32.37 -10.16 9.53
CA ASP A 158 -32.61 -11.37 10.30
C ASP A 158 -31.29 -12.13 10.57
N GLN A 159 -30.35 -12.13 9.62
CA GLN A 159 -28.99 -12.61 9.83
C GLN A 159 -28.27 -11.82 10.93
N MET A 160 -28.37 -10.48 10.92
CA MET A 160 -27.80 -9.66 11.98
C MET A 160 -28.38 -9.98 13.35
N LYS A 161 -29.69 -10.27 13.45
CA LYS A 161 -30.33 -10.67 14.71
C LYS A 161 -29.86 -12.03 15.22
N GLN A 162 -29.56 -12.98 14.34
CA GLN A 162 -29.05 -14.31 14.74
C GLN A 162 -27.63 -14.26 15.28
N MET A 163 -26.87 -13.22 14.92
CA MET A 163 -25.48 -13.03 15.35
C MET A 163 -25.33 -12.24 16.67
N GLN A 164 -26.40 -11.59 17.12
CA GLN A 164 -26.49 -10.85 18.38
C GLN A 164 -26.95 -11.77 19.52
#